data_AF-A0A1G5G058-F1
#
_entry.id   AF-A0A1G5G058-F1
#
_cell.length_a   1.000
_cell.length_b   1.000
_cell.length_c   1.000
_cell.angle_alpha   90.00
_cell.angle_beta   90.00
_cell.angle_gamma   90.00
#
_symmetry.space_group_name_H-M   'P 1'
#
loop_
_entity.id
_entity.type
_entity.pdbx_description
1 polymer ?
#
loop_
_entity_poly.entity_id
_entity_poly.type
_entity_poly.pdbx_seq_one_letter_code
_entity_poly.pdbx_strand_id
1 'polypeptide(L)'
;MTGSELRFRLPGRWFSVDLSTEASTTASIAAIARDAVGPTDDRATERAMVRRRLHEAVAAGAAGDIRALMLAHEITPGTPLPVTLLVFEPSDLRMSPAVGTEPRTVLGVLTEALARLDPEAHASSVEVSGPGIPALRTHRVEDAGPDEDVHGTRRLSADYWIPVPETKQLLVVRLATPLGDIENLMLSLFDGFVAAAFFAAPQPSALRQALRR
;
A
#
# COMPACT_ATOMS: atom_id res chain seq x y z
N MET A 1 24.04 -0.08 5.91
CA MET A 1 22.83 -0.94 5.95
C MET A 1 22.40 -1.20 4.52
N THR A 2 22.78 -2.34 3.96
CA THR A 2 22.35 -2.79 2.63
C THR A 2 20.92 -3.34 2.75
N GLY A 3 19.94 -2.44 2.89
CA GLY A 3 18.54 -2.82 3.05
C GLY A 3 17.94 -3.26 1.72
N SER A 4 17.41 -4.48 1.67
CA SER A 4 16.62 -4.97 0.54
C SER A 4 15.37 -4.09 0.36
N GLU A 5 15.15 -3.57 -0.84
CA GLU A 5 14.00 -2.75 -1.20
C GLU A 5 12.87 -3.63 -1.74
N LEU A 6 11.67 -3.54 -1.18
CA LEU A 6 10.49 -4.21 -1.72
C LEU A 6 10.04 -3.51 -3.00
N ARG A 7 9.92 -4.26 -4.09
CA ARG A 7 9.48 -3.77 -5.41
C ARG A 7 8.25 -4.51 -5.89
N PHE A 8 7.42 -3.79 -6.63
CA PHE A 8 6.17 -4.31 -7.17
C PHE A 8 6.20 -4.31 -8.70
N ARG A 9 5.56 -5.32 -9.29
CA ARG A 9 5.25 -5.39 -10.72
C ARG A 9 3.78 -5.06 -10.91
N LEU A 10 3.45 -3.78 -10.88
CA LEU A 10 2.06 -3.32 -10.91
C LEU A 10 1.59 -3.08 -12.36
N PRO A 11 0.39 -3.55 -12.74
CA PRO A 11 -0.18 -3.25 -14.05
C PRO A 11 -0.68 -1.80 -14.11
N GLY A 12 -0.78 -1.27 -15.33
CA GLY A 12 -1.29 0.07 -15.57
C GLY A 12 -0.32 1.17 -15.13
N ARG A 13 -0.87 2.37 -14.91
CA ARG A 13 -0.09 3.56 -14.54
C ARG A 13 -0.19 3.81 -13.04
N TRP A 14 0.97 3.86 -12.39
CA TRP A 14 1.08 4.20 -10.97
C TRP A 14 1.85 5.50 -10.77
N PHE A 15 1.32 6.35 -9.91
CA PHE A 15 1.90 7.62 -9.53
C PHE A 15 2.54 7.48 -8.15
N SER A 16 3.83 7.81 -8.01
CA SER A 16 4.51 7.82 -6.72
C SER A 16 4.50 9.22 -6.10
N VAL A 17 4.11 9.31 -4.83
CA VAL A 17 4.17 10.56 -4.07
C VAL A 17 5.59 10.77 -3.55
N ASP A 18 6.11 11.98 -3.72
CA ASP A 18 7.40 12.38 -3.13
C ASP A 18 7.21 12.68 -1.63
N LEU A 19 7.74 11.83 -0.76
CA LEU A 19 7.61 11.94 0.69
C LEU A 19 8.82 12.62 1.37
N SER A 20 9.70 13.28 0.61
CA SER A 20 10.96 13.83 1.14
C SER A 20 10.77 15.00 2.12
N THR A 21 9.80 15.88 1.84
CA THR A 21 9.43 17.01 2.69
C THR A 21 7.93 17.28 2.53
N GLU A 22 7.30 17.93 3.51
CA GLU A 22 5.88 18.29 3.44
C GLU A 22 5.53 19.13 2.20
N ALA A 23 6.41 20.05 1.81
CA ALA A 23 6.25 20.85 0.60
C ALA A 23 6.33 20.00 -0.68
N SER A 24 7.29 19.08 -0.76
CA SER A 24 7.42 18.14 -1.89
C SER A 24 6.20 17.21 -1.96
N THR A 25 5.72 16.69 -0.82
CA THR A 25 4.51 15.87 -0.72
C THR A 25 3.30 16.61 -1.29
N THR A 26 3.06 17.84 -0.82
CA THR A 26 1.91 18.65 -1.25
C THR A 26 1.98 18.96 -2.75
N ALA A 27 3.15 19.36 -3.24
CA ALA A 27 3.36 19.64 -4.66
C ALA A 27 3.18 18.39 -5.53
N SER A 28 3.70 17.25 -5.08
CA SER A 28 3.58 15.95 -5.75
C SER A 28 2.11 15.52 -5.84
N ILE A 29 1.36 15.58 -4.73
CA ILE A 29 -0.08 15.26 -4.70
C ILE A 29 -0.87 16.13 -5.69
N ALA A 30 -0.59 17.44 -5.74
CA ALA A 30 -1.25 18.35 -6.68
C ALA A 30 -0.91 18.02 -8.15
N ALA A 31 0.33 17.65 -8.44
CA ALA A 31 0.74 17.24 -9.78
C ALA A 31 0.06 15.92 -10.20
N ILE A 32 0.03 14.93 -9.30
CA ILE A 32 -0.61 13.63 -9.53
C ILE A 32 -2.09 13.80 -9.82
N ALA A 33 -2.81 14.59 -9.03
CA ALA A 33 -4.24 14.81 -9.26
C ALA A 33 -4.52 15.44 -10.64
N ARG A 34 -3.66 16.37 -11.09
CA ARG A 34 -3.78 16.98 -12.42
C ARG A 34 -3.49 15.99 -13.54
N ASP A 35 -2.48 15.14 -13.38
CA ASP A 35 -2.05 14.18 -14.39
C ASP A 35 -3.00 12.97 -14.49
N ALA A 36 -3.50 12.48 -13.35
CA ALA A 36 -4.42 11.35 -13.29
C ALA A 36 -5.81 11.68 -13.88
N VAL A 37 -6.35 12.87 -13.58
CA VAL A 37 -7.73 13.24 -13.94
C VAL A 37 -7.80 14.12 -15.19
N GLY A 38 -6.74 14.90 -15.46
CA GLY A 38 -6.68 15.90 -16.52
C GLY A 38 -6.92 17.32 -16.03
N PRO A 39 -6.63 18.33 -16.87
CA PRO A 39 -6.64 19.74 -16.47
C PRO A 39 -8.01 20.45 -16.60
N THR A 40 -9.01 19.84 -17.25
CA THR A 40 -10.28 20.50 -17.57
C THR A 40 -11.09 20.86 -16.32
N ASP A 41 -11.73 22.03 -16.31
CA ASP A 41 -12.38 22.56 -15.10
C ASP A 41 -13.59 21.74 -14.64
N ASP A 42 -14.29 21.08 -15.57
CA ASP A 42 -15.39 20.16 -15.31
C ASP A 42 -15.00 18.98 -14.40
N ARG A 43 -13.71 18.64 -14.32
CA ARG A 43 -13.17 17.58 -13.47
C ARG A 43 -12.55 18.08 -12.16
N ALA A 44 -12.81 19.33 -11.76
CA ALA A 44 -12.24 19.91 -10.53
C ALA A 44 -12.59 19.11 -9.27
N THR A 45 -13.83 18.59 -9.17
CA THR A 45 -14.29 17.78 -8.05
C THR A 45 -13.54 16.45 -7.96
N GLU A 46 -13.37 15.75 -9.08
CA GLU A 46 -12.60 14.51 -9.14
C GLU A 46 -11.13 14.74 -8.73
N ARG A 47 -10.51 15.84 -9.19
CA ARG A 47 -9.17 16.23 -8.73
C ARG A 47 -9.11 16.52 -7.23
N ALA A 48 -10.13 17.17 -6.66
CA ALA A 48 -10.20 17.43 -5.23
C ALA A 48 -10.29 16.10 -4.44
N MET A 49 -11.09 15.16 -4.90
CA MET A 49 -11.22 13.82 -4.31
C MET A 49 -9.90 13.04 -4.35
N VAL A 50 -9.17 13.06 -5.47
CA VAL A 50 -7.84 12.41 -5.56
C VAL A 50 -6.85 13.03 -4.57
N ARG A 51 -6.80 14.37 -4.47
CA ARG A 51 -5.93 15.05 -3.50
C ARG A 51 -6.28 14.68 -2.06
N ARG A 52 -7.58 14.73 -1.72
CA ARG A 52 -8.09 14.37 -0.39
C ARG A 52 -7.65 12.96 0.01
N ARG A 53 -7.89 11.97 -0.85
CA ARG A 53 -7.47 10.57 -0.61
C ARG A 53 -5.97 10.41 -0.40
N LEU A 54 -5.16 11.11 -1.19
CA LEU A 54 -3.70 11.06 -1.03
C LEU A 54 -3.24 11.71 0.28
N HIS A 55 -3.84 12.84 0.68
CA HIS A 55 -3.54 13.47 1.96
C HIS A 55 -3.95 12.58 3.15
N GLU A 56 -5.13 11.96 3.09
CA GLU A 56 -5.58 10.98 4.08
C GLU A 56 -4.62 9.79 4.17
N ALA A 57 -4.15 9.27 3.02
CA ALA A 57 -3.17 8.19 2.99
C ALA A 57 -1.84 8.61 3.64
N VAL A 58 -1.33 9.81 3.35
CA VAL A 58 -0.12 10.34 4.01
C VAL A 58 -0.34 10.47 5.52
N ALA A 59 -1.48 11.01 5.96
CA ALA A 59 -1.79 11.18 7.37
C ALA A 59 -1.93 9.84 8.10
N ALA A 60 -2.61 8.86 7.50
CA ALA A 60 -2.76 7.53 8.06
C ALA A 60 -1.43 6.79 8.16
N GLY A 61 -0.53 7.03 7.22
CA GLY A 61 0.81 6.45 7.24
C GLY A 61 1.76 7.16 8.21
N ALA A 62 1.54 8.43 8.58
CA ALA A 62 2.45 9.21 9.44
C ALA A 62 2.61 8.61 10.86
N ALA A 63 1.70 7.72 11.28
CA ALA A 63 1.84 6.92 12.49
C ALA A 63 2.92 5.81 12.39
N GLY A 64 3.40 5.51 11.18
CA GLY A 64 4.48 4.57 10.90
C GLY A 64 5.55 5.19 9.99
N ASP A 65 6.71 4.53 9.87
CA ASP A 65 7.78 5.01 8.99
C ASP A 65 7.41 4.68 7.52
N ILE A 66 6.61 5.55 6.88
CA ILE A 66 6.21 5.39 5.48
C ILE A 66 7.46 5.40 4.58
N ARG A 67 7.59 4.35 3.77
CA ARG A 67 8.64 4.17 2.78
C ARG A 67 8.19 4.56 1.37
N ALA A 68 6.92 4.30 1.05
CA ALA A 68 6.35 4.63 -0.26
C ALA A 68 4.83 4.86 -0.16
N LEU A 69 4.33 5.76 -1.00
CA LEU A 69 2.91 5.94 -1.29
C LEU A 69 2.75 6.03 -2.81
N MET A 70 1.88 5.18 -3.35
CA MET A 70 1.56 5.14 -4.77
C MET A 70 0.05 5.14 -5.00
N LEU A 71 -0.38 5.67 -6.14
CA LEU A 71 -1.77 5.72 -6.58
C LEU A 71 -1.91 5.14 -7.99
N ALA A 72 -2.84 4.22 -8.18
CA ALA A 72 -3.48 3.96 -9.47
C ALA A 72 -4.83 4.68 -9.50
N HIS A 73 -5.12 5.34 -10.61
CA HIS A 73 -6.43 5.96 -10.86
C HIS A 73 -7.25 5.14 -11.86
N GLU A 74 -6.58 4.60 -12.88
CA GLU A 74 -7.12 3.73 -13.90
C GLU A 74 -6.15 2.56 -14.14
N ILE A 75 -6.67 1.36 -14.42
CA ILE A 75 -5.82 0.23 -14.82
C ILE A 75 -5.45 0.28 -16.30
N THR A 76 -6.38 0.78 -17.11
CA THR A 76 -6.27 1.08 -18.54
C THR A 76 -7.11 2.33 -18.83
N PRO A 77 -6.79 3.12 -19.86
CA PRO A 77 -7.52 4.34 -20.16
C PRO A 77 -9.05 4.14 -20.18
N GLY A 78 -9.77 4.92 -19.37
CA GLY A 78 -11.24 4.86 -19.26
C GLY A 78 -11.79 3.71 -18.41
N THR A 79 -10.94 2.94 -17.72
CA THR A 79 -11.34 1.91 -16.74
C THR A 79 -10.89 2.33 -15.34
N PRO A 80 -11.79 2.96 -14.54
CA PRO A 80 -11.47 3.44 -13.21
C PRO A 80 -11.04 2.31 -12.27
N LEU A 81 -9.89 2.50 -11.63
CA LEU A 81 -9.38 1.62 -10.59
C LEU A 81 -8.63 2.46 -9.53
N PRO A 82 -9.36 3.24 -8.70
CA PRO A 82 -8.74 4.02 -7.64
C PRO A 82 -8.18 3.09 -6.56
N VAL A 83 -6.85 2.98 -6.50
CA VAL A 83 -6.14 2.17 -5.51
C VAL A 83 -4.94 2.96 -4.98
N THR A 84 -4.85 3.09 -3.67
CA THR A 84 -3.62 3.57 -3.02
C THR A 84 -2.84 2.38 -2.47
N LEU A 85 -1.53 2.37 -2.68
CA LEU A 85 -0.59 1.43 -2.12
C LEU A 85 0.38 2.19 -1.21
N LEU A 86 0.40 1.84 0.07
CA LEU A 86 1.35 2.36 1.05
C LEU A 86 2.30 1.25 1.47
N VAL A 87 3.57 1.57 1.64
CA VAL A 87 4.56 0.69 2.27
C VAL A 87 5.08 1.41 3.49
N PHE A 88 5.00 0.79 4.65
CA PHE A 88 5.58 1.32 5.89
C PHE A 88 6.25 0.22 6.70
N GLU A 89 7.22 0.63 7.52
CA GLU A 89 7.90 -0.24 8.47
C GLU A 89 7.35 0.07 9.87
N PRO A 90 6.61 -0.85 10.50
CA PRO A 90 6.15 -0.67 11.87
C PRO A 90 7.36 -0.71 12.82
N SER A 91 7.72 0.43 13.40
CA SER A 91 8.90 0.60 14.25
C SER A 91 8.73 0.04 15.67
N ASP A 92 7.50 -0.18 16.08
CA ASP A 92 7.08 -0.75 17.37
C ASP A 92 7.00 -2.28 17.37
N LEU A 93 6.95 -2.91 16.19
CA LEU A 93 6.85 -4.36 16.06
C LEU A 93 8.21 -5.04 16.29
N ARG A 94 8.46 -5.47 17.54
CA ARG A 94 9.67 -6.22 17.91
C ARG A 94 9.38 -7.71 18.06
N MET A 95 9.93 -8.52 17.16
CA MET A 95 9.93 -9.98 17.26
C MET A 95 10.87 -10.46 18.37
N SER A 96 10.45 -11.49 19.12
CA SER A 96 11.28 -12.10 20.15
C SER A 96 12.59 -12.67 19.57
N PRO A 97 13.74 -12.56 20.28
CA PRO A 97 15.01 -13.15 19.85
C PRO A 97 14.96 -14.66 19.58
N ALA A 98 14.01 -15.39 20.19
CA ALA A 98 13.85 -16.83 20.02
C ALA A 98 13.22 -17.23 18.68
N VAL A 99 12.55 -16.31 17.98
CA VAL A 99 11.95 -16.57 16.66
C VAL A 99 13.07 -16.60 15.62
N GLY A 100 13.06 -17.60 14.74
CA GLY A 100 13.96 -17.66 13.58
C GLY A 100 13.73 -16.50 12.61
N THR A 101 14.56 -16.43 11.56
CA THR A 101 14.41 -15.45 10.46
C THR A 101 13.73 -16.05 9.23
N GLU A 102 13.28 -17.31 9.32
CA GLU A 102 12.58 -17.98 8.23
C GLU A 102 11.19 -17.33 8.04
N PRO A 103 10.86 -16.86 6.82
CA PRO A 103 9.63 -16.10 6.54
C PRO A 103 8.34 -16.71 7.07
N ARG A 104 8.10 -18.02 6.88
CA ARG A 104 6.85 -18.66 7.33
C ARG A 104 6.77 -18.75 8.84
N THR A 105 7.89 -18.97 9.52
CA THR A 105 7.98 -18.98 10.98
C THR A 105 7.62 -17.60 11.54
N VAL A 106 8.13 -16.53 10.93
CA VAL A 106 7.81 -15.14 11.30
C VAL A 106 6.31 -14.87 11.12
N LEU A 107 5.72 -15.28 9.98
CA LEU A 107 4.29 -15.11 9.71
C LEU A 107 3.40 -15.97 10.62
N GLY A 108 3.83 -17.17 11.00
CA GLY A 108 3.12 -18.02 11.96
C GLY A 108 3.00 -17.34 13.33
N VAL A 109 4.11 -16.80 13.85
CA VAL A 109 4.12 -16.05 15.11
C VAL A 109 3.23 -14.80 15.03
N LEU A 110 3.26 -14.08 13.91
CA LEU A 110 2.37 -12.93 13.69
C LEU A 110 0.90 -13.36 13.71
N THR A 111 0.55 -14.46 13.06
CA THR A 111 -0.82 -15.00 13.01
C THR A 111 -1.32 -15.33 14.42
N GLU A 112 -0.50 -15.98 15.25
CA GLU A 112 -0.81 -16.25 16.65
C GLU A 112 -0.92 -14.99 17.53
N ALA A 113 -0.14 -13.96 17.21
CA ALA A 113 -0.23 -12.67 17.89
C ALA A 113 -1.55 -11.95 17.53
N LEU A 114 -1.92 -11.93 16.25
CA LEU A 114 -3.19 -11.35 15.79
C LEU A 114 -4.39 -12.02 16.47
N ALA A 115 -4.40 -13.34 16.59
CA ALA A 115 -5.48 -14.06 17.28
C ALA A 115 -5.75 -13.56 18.71
N ARG A 116 -4.75 -12.97 19.38
CA ARG A 116 -4.86 -12.42 20.74
C ARG A 116 -5.06 -10.92 20.79
N LEU A 117 -4.39 -10.18 19.90
CA LEU A 117 -4.33 -8.71 19.92
C LEU A 117 -5.39 -8.06 19.05
N ASP A 118 -5.76 -8.70 17.94
CA ASP A 118 -6.73 -8.22 16.96
C ASP A 118 -7.49 -9.41 16.33
N PRO A 119 -8.50 -9.96 17.04
CA PRO A 119 -9.27 -11.11 16.56
C PRO A 119 -10.01 -10.85 15.24
N GLU A 120 -10.37 -9.60 14.95
CA GLU A 120 -11.05 -9.23 13.72
C GLU A 120 -10.10 -9.31 12.52
N ALA A 121 -8.90 -8.71 12.64
CA ALA A 121 -7.86 -8.87 11.62
C ALA A 121 -7.42 -10.33 11.46
N HIS A 122 -7.39 -11.10 12.56
CA HIS A 122 -7.12 -12.53 12.49
C HIS A 122 -8.20 -13.31 11.73
N ALA A 123 -9.48 -13.00 11.93
CA ALA A 123 -10.59 -13.67 11.26
C ALA A 123 -10.57 -13.48 9.74
N SER A 124 -10.03 -12.34 9.27
CA SER A 124 -9.89 -12.05 7.84
C SER A 124 -8.52 -12.44 7.27
N SER A 125 -7.67 -13.11 8.08
CA SER A 125 -6.30 -13.42 7.71
C SER A 125 -6.19 -14.56 6.70
N VAL A 126 -5.37 -14.37 5.65
CA VAL A 126 -5.14 -15.34 4.59
C VAL A 126 -3.67 -15.34 4.19
N GLU A 127 -3.05 -16.51 4.08
CA GLU A 127 -1.70 -16.62 3.53
C GLU A 127 -1.75 -16.40 2.00
N VAL A 128 -0.97 -15.44 1.53
CA VAL A 128 -0.83 -15.14 0.11
C VAL A 128 0.38 -15.89 -0.41
N SER A 129 0.11 -16.91 -1.20
CA SER A 129 1.13 -17.72 -1.87
C SER A 129 1.36 -17.22 -3.29
N GLY A 130 2.63 -17.13 -3.69
CA GLY A 130 3.02 -16.72 -5.04
C GLY A 130 4.47 -17.11 -5.35
N PRO A 131 4.95 -16.88 -6.58
CA PRO A 131 6.35 -17.09 -6.92
C PRO A 131 7.29 -16.11 -6.20
N GLY A 132 6.75 -15.01 -5.66
CA GLY A 132 7.46 -14.01 -4.88
C GLY A 132 7.59 -14.39 -3.41
N ILE A 133 7.45 -13.39 -2.53
CA ILE A 133 7.66 -13.52 -1.08
C ILE A 133 6.36 -13.98 -0.42
N PRO A 134 6.38 -14.91 0.56
CA PRO A 134 5.18 -15.23 1.32
C PRO A 134 4.69 -13.99 2.09
N ALA A 135 3.38 -13.80 2.14
CA ALA A 135 2.76 -12.72 2.89
C ALA A 135 1.54 -13.22 3.65
N LEU A 136 1.21 -12.55 4.76
CA LEU A 136 -0.08 -12.70 5.42
C LEU A 136 -0.93 -11.48 5.08
N ARG A 137 -2.11 -11.68 4.51
CA ARG A 137 -3.08 -10.61 4.28
C ARG A 137 -4.08 -10.58 5.42
N THR A 138 -4.37 -9.41 5.95
CA THR A 138 -5.62 -9.12 6.69
C THR A 138 -6.39 -8.05 5.92
N HIS A 139 -7.70 -7.97 6.11
CA HIS A 139 -8.49 -6.91 5.47
C HIS A 139 -9.70 -6.50 6.29
N ARG A 140 -10.26 -5.35 5.93
CA ARG A 140 -11.47 -4.77 6.50
C ARG A 140 -12.24 -4.00 5.43
N VAL A 141 -13.56 -4.02 5.57
CA VAL A 141 -14.47 -3.22 4.76
C VAL A 141 -15.21 -2.28 5.71
N GLU A 142 -15.07 -0.99 5.47
CA GLU A 142 -15.66 0.06 6.28
C GLU A 142 -16.65 0.85 5.42
N ASP A 143 -17.78 1.26 6.00
CA ASP A 143 -18.67 2.21 5.33
C ASP A 143 -17.98 3.58 5.26
N ALA A 144 -18.05 4.24 4.10
CA ALA A 144 -17.61 5.62 3.96
C ALA A 144 -18.30 6.49 5.01
N GLY A 145 -17.51 7.27 5.75
CA GLY A 145 -18.02 8.15 6.80
C GLY A 145 -19.01 9.19 6.28
N PRO A 146 -19.81 9.82 7.15
CA PRO A 146 -20.85 10.78 6.77
C PRO A 146 -20.31 12.03 6.03
N ASP A 147 -19.01 12.32 6.15
CA ASP A 147 -18.29 13.42 5.48
C ASP A 147 -17.76 13.07 4.07
N GLU A 148 -17.89 11.80 3.65
CA GLU A 148 -17.65 11.43 2.27
C GLU A 148 -18.93 11.74 1.46
N ASP A 149 -18.83 12.66 0.49
CA ASP A 149 -19.92 13.12 -0.41
C ASP A 149 -20.62 12.00 -1.22
N VAL A 150 -20.30 10.72 -0.96
CA VAL A 150 -20.86 9.54 -1.60
C VAL A 150 -21.38 8.58 -0.53
N HIS A 151 -22.52 8.94 0.07
CA HIS A 151 -23.27 8.07 0.97
C HIS A 151 -23.46 6.67 0.35
N GLY A 152 -23.10 5.62 1.10
CA GLY A 152 -23.26 4.23 0.68
C GLY A 152 -22.07 3.61 -0.06
N THR A 153 -20.94 4.32 -0.17
CA THR A 153 -19.70 3.71 -0.71
C THR A 153 -19.01 2.90 0.39
N ARG A 154 -18.68 1.64 0.13
CA ARG A 154 -17.83 0.86 1.04
C ARG A 154 -16.36 0.98 0.65
N ARG A 155 -15.50 1.19 1.64
CA ARG A 155 -14.04 1.25 1.48
C ARG A 155 -13.43 -0.08 1.90
N LEU A 156 -12.66 -0.70 1.01
CA LEU A 156 -11.82 -1.85 1.32
C LEU A 156 -10.40 -1.38 1.66
N SER A 157 -9.85 -1.89 2.76
CA SER A 157 -8.42 -1.82 3.08
C SER A 157 -7.89 -3.22 3.36
N ALA A 158 -6.78 -3.58 2.72
CA ALA A 158 -6.07 -4.83 2.92
C ALA A 158 -4.61 -4.55 3.32
N ASP A 159 -4.18 -5.13 4.43
CA ASP A 159 -2.83 -5.05 4.96
C ASP A 159 -2.10 -6.35 4.69
N TYR A 160 -0.93 -6.25 4.06
CA TYR A 160 -0.07 -7.38 3.74
C TYR A 160 1.19 -7.28 4.58
N TRP A 161 1.38 -8.26 5.44
CA TRP A 161 2.55 -8.42 6.28
C TRP A 161 3.58 -9.25 5.54
N ILE A 162 4.73 -8.63 5.24
CA ILE A 162 5.76 -9.21 4.38
C ILE A 162 7.08 -9.28 5.15
N PRO A 163 7.62 -10.47 5.45
CA PRO A 163 8.89 -10.61 6.14
C PRO A 163 10.04 -10.16 5.23
N VAL A 164 10.93 -9.32 5.77
CA VAL A 164 12.15 -8.93 5.05
C VAL A 164 13.15 -10.09 5.15
N PRO A 165 13.65 -10.63 4.00
CA PRO A 165 14.52 -11.80 3.96
C PRO A 165 15.71 -11.69 4.89
N GLU A 166 16.04 -12.80 5.55
CA GLU A 166 17.19 -12.92 6.47
C GLU A 166 17.13 -12.01 7.71
N THR A 167 15.99 -11.35 7.94
CA THR A 167 15.76 -10.50 9.10
C THR A 167 14.54 -10.97 9.89
N LYS A 168 14.26 -10.28 11.01
CA LYS A 168 13.02 -10.42 11.77
C LYS A 168 12.08 -9.23 11.58
N GLN A 169 12.38 -8.39 10.59
CA GLN A 169 11.58 -7.21 10.27
C GLN A 169 10.42 -7.60 9.38
N LEU A 170 9.30 -6.93 9.57
CA LEU A 170 8.13 -7.03 8.72
C LEU A 170 7.92 -5.67 8.05
N LEU A 171 7.63 -5.68 6.76
CA LEU A 171 7.02 -4.55 6.07
C LEU A 171 5.51 -4.75 6.06
N VAL A 172 4.78 -3.65 6.16
CA VAL A 172 3.34 -3.65 5.93
C VAL A 172 3.07 -2.91 4.63
N VAL A 173 2.39 -3.60 3.72
CA VAL A 173 1.86 -3.01 2.50
C VAL A 173 0.35 -2.86 2.66
N ARG A 174 -0.14 -1.62 2.68
CA ARG A 174 -1.57 -1.34 2.73
C ARG A 174 -2.09 -0.98 1.35
N LEU A 175 -3.04 -1.75 0.85
CA LEU A 175 -3.80 -1.47 -0.36
C LEU A 175 -5.21 -1.04 0.03
N ALA A 176 -5.65 0.12 -0.44
CA ALA A 176 -6.97 0.64 -0.13
C ALA A 176 -7.69 1.16 -1.39
N THR A 177 -9.01 0.99 -1.41
CA THR A 177 -9.88 1.36 -2.53
C THR A 177 -11.29 1.71 -2.05
N PRO A 178 -11.98 2.68 -2.68
CA PRO A 178 -13.42 2.91 -2.47
C PRO A 178 -14.32 1.85 -3.14
N LEU A 179 -13.75 0.78 -3.69
CA LEU A 179 -14.47 -0.29 -4.38
C LEU A 179 -14.76 -1.47 -3.44
N GLY A 180 -15.20 -1.19 -2.21
CA GLY A 180 -15.48 -2.20 -1.18
C GLY A 180 -16.68 -3.08 -1.51
N ASP A 181 -17.58 -2.65 -2.39
CA ASP A 181 -18.70 -3.48 -2.84
C ASP A 181 -18.30 -4.67 -3.72
N ILE A 182 -17.11 -4.61 -4.32
CA ILE A 182 -16.53 -5.69 -5.13
C ILE A 182 -15.31 -6.30 -4.43
N GLU A 183 -15.41 -6.46 -3.11
CA GLU A 183 -14.38 -6.93 -2.18
C GLU A 183 -13.54 -8.10 -2.72
N ASN A 184 -14.18 -9.23 -3.04
CA ASN A 184 -13.48 -10.45 -3.46
C ASN A 184 -12.64 -10.27 -4.74
N LEU A 185 -13.12 -9.45 -5.67
CA LEU A 185 -12.39 -9.14 -6.90
C LEU A 185 -11.16 -8.28 -6.59
N MET A 186 -11.33 -7.26 -5.75
CA MET A 186 -10.24 -6.37 -5.35
C MET A 186 -9.18 -7.09 -4.51
N LEU A 187 -9.60 -7.96 -3.58
CA LEU A 187 -8.69 -8.80 -2.81
C LEU A 187 -7.88 -9.74 -3.72
N SER A 188 -8.54 -10.39 -4.70
CA SER A 188 -7.84 -11.24 -5.66
C SER A 188 -6.81 -10.47 -6.50
N LEU A 189 -7.14 -9.23 -6.89
CA LEU A 189 -6.22 -8.35 -7.61
C LEU A 189 -5.02 -7.94 -6.74
N PHE A 190 -5.29 -7.56 -5.49
CA PHE A 190 -4.27 -7.16 -4.53
C PHE A 190 -3.33 -8.31 -4.16
N ASP A 191 -3.87 -9.52 -3.96
CA ASP A 191 -3.08 -10.74 -3.79
C ASP A 191 -2.13 -10.94 -4.97
N GLY A 192 -2.62 -10.73 -6.20
CA GLY A 192 -1.80 -10.78 -7.41
C GLY A 192 -0.64 -9.77 -7.40
N PHE A 193 -0.87 -8.54 -6.92
CA PHE A 193 0.18 -7.51 -6.81
C PHE A 193 1.27 -7.92 -5.82
N VAL A 194 0.88 -8.47 -4.67
CA VAL A 194 1.81 -8.86 -3.62
C VAL A 194 2.52 -10.17 -3.96
N ALA A 195 1.82 -11.15 -4.55
CA ALA A 195 2.40 -12.39 -5.05
C ALA A 195 3.49 -12.17 -6.12
N ALA A 196 3.39 -11.07 -6.89
CA ALA A 196 4.38 -10.67 -7.89
C ALA A 196 5.46 -9.71 -7.34
N ALA A 197 5.39 -9.31 -6.07
CA ALA A 197 6.38 -8.46 -5.43
C ALA A 197 7.67 -9.23 -5.12
N PHE A 198 8.79 -8.51 -5.08
CA PHE A 198 10.11 -9.10 -4.86
C PHE A 198 11.04 -8.12 -4.15
N PHE A 199 12.01 -8.65 -3.40
CA PHE A 199 13.08 -7.85 -2.83
C PHE A 199 14.21 -7.68 -3.84
N ALA A 200 14.67 -6.45 -4.01
CA ALA A 200 15.83 -6.12 -4.81
C ALA A 200 16.91 -5.49 -3.94
N ALA A 201 18.17 -5.67 -4.36
CA ALA A 201 19.26 -4.89 -3.79
C ALA A 201 18.97 -3.39 -4.01
N PRO A 202 19.30 -2.53 -3.02
CA PRO A 202 19.05 -1.10 -3.14
C PRO A 202 19.85 -0.56 -4.34
N GLN A 203 19.17 0.04 -5.32
CA GLN A 203 19.85 0.69 -6.43
C GLN A 203 20.51 1.98 -5.93
N PRO A 204 21.80 2.22 -6.22
CA PRO A 204 22.44 3.50 -5.97
C PRO A 204 21.67 4.62 -6.69
N SER A 205 21.34 5.68 -5.97
CA SER A 205 20.59 6.85 -6.45
C SER A 205 21.21 7.59 -7.65
N ALA A 206 22.46 7.27 -8.00
CA ALA A 206 23.20 7.87 -9.12
C ALA A 206 22.56 7.63 -10.51
N LEU A 207 21.82 6.53 -10.71
CA LEU A 207 21.24 6.24 -12.03
C LEU A 207 19.99 7.08 -12.35
N ARG A 208 19.28 7.61 -11.33
CA ARG A 208 18.10 8.49 -11.55
C ARG A 208 18.48 9.87 -12.08
N GLN A 209 19.70 10.34 -11.82
CA GLN A 209 20.21 11.61 -12.38
C GLN A 209 20.70 11.46 -13.82
N ALA A 210 21.18 10.28 -14.22
CA ALA A 210 21.69 10.04 -15.57
C ALA A 210 20.60 9.95 -16.64
N LEU A 211 19.36 9.59 -16.26
CA LEU A 211 18.21 9.45 -17.18
C LEU A 211 17.27 10.67 -17.21
N ARG A 212 17.64 11.76 -16.52
CA ARG A 212 16.92 13.06 -16.54
C ARG A 212 17.67 14.15 -17.32
N ARG A 213 18.69 13.79 -18.11
CA ARG A 213 19.36 14.70 -19.05
C ARG A 213 18.97 14.37 -20.47
#